data_AF-A0AAU0KUJ3-F1
#
_entry.id   AF-A0AAU0KUJ3-F1
#
_cell.length_a   1.000
_cell.length_b   1.000
_cell.length_c   1.000
_cell.angle_alpha   90.00
_cell.angle_beta   90.00
_cell.angle_gamma   90.00
#
_symmetry.space_group_name_H-M   'P 1'
#
loop_
_entity.id
_entity.type
_entity.pdbx_description
1 polymer ?
#
loop_
_entity_poly.entity_id
_entity_poly.type
_entity_poly.pdbx_seq_one_letter_code
_entity_poly.pdbx_strand_id
1 'polypeptide(L)'
;MFGRSKIKLCLPDKPSLLPRFVRLNRGRHAVSSLLEQVTRQMAPSHMTSTVFAHYPWSFAAPAPAIWPRHYVIGAFLPGTTPPVALYAVVSGEGLFPPLGMRDSLPFWLARTLTSPMTVVIDAKREAEIRHWCKLLQRMLIAGRPALSSNTLPLWEGLRDARCEADVEIGSEHGVDAMPWMEWPGCIRNEETIWIWRQSRYGKVIESQKMNRFE
;
A
#
# COMPACT_ATOMS: atom_id res chain seq x y z
N MET A 1 -13.90 -17.31 -7.97
CA MET A 1 -12.82 -17.93 -7.14
C MET A 1 -11.70 -16.91 -7.00
N PHE A 2 -11.51 -16.30 -5.83
CA PHE A 2 -10.41 -15.35 -5.64
C PHE A 2 -9.08 -16.11 -5.65
N GLY A 3 -8.22 -15.83 -6.64
CA GLY A 3 -6.86 -16.35 -6.67
C GLY A 3 -6.14 -16.00 -5.36
N ARG A 4 -5.32 -16.94 -4.84
CA ARG A 4 -4.60 -16.79 -3.57
C ARG A 4 -3.67 -15.56 -3.62
N SER A 5 -4.18 -14.40 -3.20
CA SER A 5 -3.40 -13.17 -3.10
C SER A 5 -2.49 -13.26 -1.89
N LYS A 6 -1.17 -13.09 -2.10
CA LYS A 6 -0.17 -13.07 -1.02
C LYS A 6 0.35 -11.65 -0.84
N ILE A 7 0.24 -11.13 0.38
CA ILE A 7 0.88 -9.87 0.77
C ILE A 7 2.37 -10.14 0.97
N LYS A 8 3.23 -9.30 0.42
CA LYS A 8 4.68 -9.37 0.49
C LYS A 8 5.20 -8.10 1.13
N LEU A 9 6.22 -8.27 1.98
CA LEU A 9 7.01 -7.19 2.55
C LEU A 9 8.34 -7.13 1.80
N CYS A 10 8.66 -5.95 1.28
CA CYS A 10 9.96 -5.63 0.71
C CYS A 10 10.69 -4.68 1.67
N LEU A 11 11.78 -5.17 2.25
CA LEU A 11 12.70 -4.38 3.07
C LEU A 11 13.98 -4.09 2.26
N PRO A 12 14.56 -2.89 2.38
CA PRO A 12 15.81 -2.50 1.75
C PRO A 12 16.97 -3.46 2.07
N ASP A 13 17.12 -3.82 3.35
CA ASP A 13 18.36 -4.43 3.84
C ASP A 13 18.24 -5.90 4.28
N LYS A 14 17.12 -6.56 3.98
CA LYS A 14 16.92 -7.97 4.37
C LYS A 14 16.58 -8.86 3.17
N PRO A 15 17.31 -9.98 2.94
CA PRO A 15 16.90 -10.98 1.97
C PRO A 15 15.53 -11.55 2.36
N SER A 16 14.77 -12.01 1.35
CA SER A 16 13.51 -12.69 1.61
C SER A 16 13.73 -13.88 2.55
N LEU A 17 13.00 -13.95 3.67
CA LEU A 17 13.18 -14.95 4.73
C LEU A 17 12.92 -16.42 4.33
N LEU A 18 12.82 -16.78 3.05
CA LEU A 18 12.61 -18.17 2.63
C LEU A 18 13.31 -18.49 1.29
N PRO A 19 14.17 -19.53 1.23
CA PRO A 19 14.95 -19.91 0.04
C PRO A 19 14.15 -20.58 -1.09
N ARG A 20 12.84 -20.84 -0.92
CA ARG A 20 12.02 -21.59 -1.90
C ARG A 20 11.51 -20.80 -3.11
N PHE A 21 12.01 -19.60 -3.39
CA PHE A 21 11.28 -18.68 -4.27
C PHE A 21 12.13 -17.79 -5.21
N VAL A 22 12.95 -18.40 -6.05
CA VAL A 22 13.68 -17.71 -7.14
C VAL A 22 12.73 -16.93 -8.08
N ARG A 23 11.50 -17.42 -8.33
CA ARG A 23 10.46 -16.68 -9.08
C ARG A 23 9.87 -15.48 -8.33
N LEU A 24 9.90 -15.45 -6.99
CA LEU A 24 9.42 -14.29 -6.21
C LEU A 24 10.46 -13.16 -6.14
N ASN A 25 11.75 -13.47 -6.30
CA ASN A 25 12.79 -12.45 -6.39
C ASN A 25 12.59 -11.56 -7.62
N ARG A 26 12.24 -12.10 -8.79
CA ARG A 26 11.88 -11.28 -9.96
C ARG A 26 10.74 -10.31 -9.66
N GLY A 27 9.70 -10.77 -8.97
CA GLY A 27 8.59 -9.91 -8.53
C GLY A 27 9.02 -8.82 -7.54
N ARG A 28 9.92 -9.15 -6.61
CA ARG A 28 10.48 -8.16 -5.67
C ARG A 28 11.30 -7.09 -6.40
N HIS A 29 12.19 -7.48 -7.30
CA HIS A 29 13.00 -6.54 -8.08
C HIS A 29 12.10 -5.67 -8.97
N ALA A 30 11.11 -6.27 -9.65
CA ALA A 30 10.16 -5.53 -10.48
C ALA A 30 9.38 -4.48 -9.68
N VAL A 31 8.94 -4.80 -8.46
CA VAL A 31 8.27 -3.82 -7.59
C VAL A 31 9.26 -2.79 -7.03
N SER A 32 10.49 -3.17 -6.68
CA SER A 32 11.52 -2.21 -6.25
C SER A 32 11.79 -1.19 -7.35
N SER A 33 12.06 -1.65 -8.58
CA SER A 33 12.30 -0.79 -9.73
C SER A 33 11.09 0.08 -10.07
N LEU A 34 9.87 -0.45 -9.94
CA LEU A 34 8.65 0.33 -10.08
C LEU A 34 8.59 1.47 -9.04
N LEU A 35 8.86 1.17 -7.77
CA LEU A 35 8.78 2.17 -6.70
C LEU A 35 9.94 3.18 -6.75
N GLU A 36 11.11 2.79 -7.23
CA GLU A 36 12.21 3.70 -7.56
C GLU A 36 11.84 4.64 -8.69
N GLN A 37 11.14 4.16 -9.72
CA GLN A 37 10.58 5.01 -10.78
C GLN A 37 9.56 5.99 -10.21
N VAL A 38 8.58 5.50 -9.44
CA VAL A 38 7.56 6.33 -8.77
C VAL A 38 8.21 7.41 -7.90
N THR A 39 9.21 7.06 -7.10
CA THR A 39 9.89 8.01 -6.22
C THR A 39 10.65 9.09 -6.98
N ARG A 40 11.16 8.80 -8.18
CA ARG A 40 11.86 9.77 -9.03
C ARG A 40 10.92 10.72 -9.77
N GLN A 41 9.72 10.26 -10.09
CA GLN A 41 8.79 10.96 -10.98
C GLN A 41 7.62 11.60 -10.23
N MET A 42 7.40 11.27 -8.96
CA MET A 42 6.30 11.84 -8.19
C MET A 42 6.41 13.37 -8.18
N ALA A 43 5.30 14.04 -8.40
CA ALA A 43 5.23 15.48 -8.25
C ALA A 43 5.48 15.84 -6.77
N PRO A 44 6.04 17.03 -6.49
CA PRO A 44 6.18 17.51 -5.12
C PRO A 44 4.86 17.41 -4.35
N SER A 45 4.95 16.95 -3.11
CA SER A 45 3.79 16.82 -2.22
C SER A 45 3.11 18.18 -2.04
N HIS A 46 1.78 18.22 -2.19
CA HIS A 46 1.00 19.42 -1.86
C HIS A 46 0.94 19.65 -0.34
N MET A 47 1.18 18.59 0.44
CA MET A 47 1.32 18.68 1.89
C MET A 47 2.74 19.15 2.23
N THR A 48 2.88 20.45 2.55
CA THR A 48 4.18 21.09 2.81
C THR A 48 4.69 20.91 4.23
N SER A 49 3.82 20.50 5.17
CA SER A 49 4.23 20.21 6.55
C SER A 49 5.20 19.02 6.57
N THR A 50 6.29 19.17 7.33
CA THR A 50 7.39 18.19 7.41
C THR A 50 6.94 16.85 7.99
N VAL A 51 5.85 16.84 8.77
CA VAL A 51 5.28 15.61 9.35
C VAL A 51 4.81 14.63 8.26
N PHE A 52 4.50 15.13 7.05
CA PHE A 52 4.09 14.30 5.92
C PHE A 52 5.25 13.75 5.10
N ALA A 53 6.50 14.13 5.39
CA ALA A 53 7.67 13.69 4.64
C ALA A 53 7.80 12.15 4.61
N HIS A 54 7.40 11.48 5.69
CA HIS A 54 7.44 10.02 5.82
C HIS A 54 6.04 9.39 5.89
N TYR A 55 4.99 10.13 5.52
CA TYR A 55 3.65 9.57 5.50
C TYR A 55 3.50 8.59 4.32
N PRO A 56 2.98 7.37 4.55
CA PRO A 56 2.95 6.33 3.53
C PRO A 56 2.08 6.71 2.34
N TRP A 57 2.53 6.36 1.14
CA TRP A 57 1.74 6.40 -0.08
C TRP A 57 1.17 5.02 -0.36
N SER A 58 -0.12 4.93 -0.62
CA SER A 58 -0.75 3.80 -1.29
C SER A 58 -0.48 3.85 -2.79
N PHE A 59 -0.49 2.69 -3.44
CA PHE A 59 -0.30 2.61 -4.88
C PHE A 59 -1.06 1.45 -5.52
N ALA A 60 -1.34 1.59 -6.81
CA ALA A 60 -1.77 0.55 -7.72
C ALA A 60 -1.04 0.72 -9.05
N ALA A 61 -0.60 -0.39 -9.64
CA ALA A 61 0.05 -0.37 -10.96
C ALA A 61 -0.14 -1.70 -11.69
N PRO A 62 -0.14 -1.70 -13.03
CA PRO A 62 0.00 -2.92 -13.82
C PRO A 62 1.33 -3.61 -13.47
N ALA A 63 1.36 -4.93 -13.50
CA ALA A 63 2.56 -5.71 -13.19
C ALA A 63 2.89 -6.76 -14.28
N PRO A 64 2.93 -6.39 -15.58
CA PRO A 64 3.14 -7.35 -16.67
C PRO A 64 4.49 -8.08 -16.56
N ALA A 65 5.51 -7.40 -16.04
CA ALA A 65 6.84 -7.97 -15.78
C ALA A 65 6.83 -9.08 -14.69
N ILE A 66 5.80 -9.12 -13.84
CA ILE A 66 5.60 -10.18 -12.84
C ILE A 66 4.75 -11.28 -13.46
N TRP A 67 3.54 -10.93 -13.90
CA TRP A 67 2.61 -11.80 -14.60
C TRP A 67 1.71 -11.01 -15.55
N PRO A 68 1.38 -11.54 -16.75
CA PRO A 68 0.39 -10.93 -17.63
C PRO A 68 -0.95 -10.75 -16.93
N ARG A 69 -1.63 -9.62 -17.16
CA ARG A 69 -2.97 -9.30 -16.60
C ARG A 69 -3.03 -9.30 -15.06
N HIS A 70 -1.90 -9.05 -14.41
CA HIS A 70 -1.82 -8.84 -12.96
C HIS A 70 -1.47 -7.40 -12.63
N TYR A 71 -1.84 -7.03 -11.42
CA TYR A 71 -1.61 -5.72 -10.84
C TYR A 71 -0.89 -5.89 -9.52
N VAL A 72 -0.08 -4.89 -9.18
CA VAL A 72 0.47 -4.74 -7.84
C VAL A 72 -0.29 -3.61 -7.16
N ILE A 73 -0.77 -3.88 -5.95
CA ILE A 73 -1.42 -2.89 -5.08
C ILE A 73 -0.74 -2.91 -3.72
N GLY A 74 -0.57 -1.76 -3.08
CA GLY A 74 0.18 -1.73 -1.85
C GLY A 74 0.32 -0.35 -1.23
N ALA A 75 1.27 -0.24 -0.32
CA ALA A 75 1.75 1.01 0.23
C ALA A 75 3.27 1.01 0.34
N PHE A 76 3.87 2.19 0.32
CA PHE A 76 5.31 2.40 0.48
C PHE A 76 5.60 3.66 1.29
N LEU A 77 6.78 3.70 1.90
CA LEU A 77 7.30 4.89 2.58
C LEU A 77 8.20 5.68 1.60
N PRO A 78 7.87 6.94 1.31
CA PRO A 78 8.79 7.80 0.56
C PRO A 78 9.98 8.17 1.46
N GLY A 79 11.19 8.16 0.91
CA GLY A 79 12.41 8.58 1.63
C GLY A 79 13.37 7.47 2.07
N THR A 80 13.11 6.20 1.77
CA THR A 80 14.17 5.17 1.73
C THR A 80 14.60 4.89 0.31
N THR A 81 15.88 4.58 0.13
CA THR A 81 16.43 4.11 -1.15
C THR A 81 17.10 2.75 -0.92
N PRO A 82 16.51 1.63 -1.37
CA PRO A 82 15.21 1.52 -2.05
C PRO A 82 13.99 1.79 -1.13
N PRO A 83 12.80 2.08 -1.67
CA PRO A 83 11.57 2.26 -0.89
C PRO A 83 11.19 1.02 -0.07
N VAL A 84 10.85 1.21 1.21
CA VAL A 84 10.17 0.17 2.01
C VAL A 84 8.75 0.04 1.52
N ALA A 85 8.31 -1.17 1.22
CA ALA A 85 6.98 -1.38 0.68
C ALA A 85 6.29 -2.65 1.18
N LEU A 86 4.97 -2.55 1.32
CA LEU A 86 4.05 -3.65 1.52
C LEU A 86 3.13 -3.74 0.33
N TYR A 87 3.02 -4.91 -0.31
CA TYR A 87 2.20 -5.04 -1.51
C TYR A 87 1.60 -6.43 -1.69
N ALA A 88 0.51 -6.51 -2.44
CA ALA A 88 -0.07 -7.74 -2.94
C ALA A 88 -0.04 -7.73 -4.47
N VAL A 89 0.08 -8.92 -5.06
CA VAL A 89 -0.12 -9.11 -6.49
C VAL A 89 -1.48 -9.75 -6.69
N VAL A 90 -2.33 -9.11 -7.49
CA VAL A 90 -3.72 -9.51 -7.72
C VAL A 90 -3.97 -9.69 -9.22
N SER A 91 -4.84 -10.62 -9.57
CA SER A 91 -5.31 -10.76 -10.96
C SER A 91 -6.25 -9.60 -11.31
N GLY A 92 -6.42 -9.31 -12.59
CA GLY A 92 -7.38 -8.28 -13.04
C GLY A 92 -8.80 -8.50 -12.53
N GLU A 93 -9.26 -9.76 -12.45
CA GLU A 93 -10.57 -10.11 -11.88
C GLU A 93 -10.65 -9.85 -10.37
N GLY A 94 -9.54 -10.01 -9.65
CA GLY A 94 -9.44 -9.79 -8.20
C GLY A 94 -9.09 -8.37 -7.78
N LEU A 95 -8.99 -7.43 -8.72
CA LEU A 95 -8.49 -6.06 -8.50
C LEU A 95 -9.50 -5.16 -7.77
N PHE A 96 -10.79 -5.30 -8.06
CA PHE A 96 -11.80 -4.34 -7.58
C PHE A 96 -12.18 -4.51 -6.10
N PRO A 97 -12.42 -5.73 -5.57
CA PRO A 97 -12.74 -5.90 -4.15
C PRO A 97 -11.73 -5.26 -3.18
N PRO A 98 -10.40 -5.37 -3.39
CA PRO A 98 -9.43 -4.75 -2.50
C PRO A 98 -9.25 -3.23 -2.68
N LEU A 99 -9.89 -2.59 -3.67
CA LEU A 99 -9.75 -1.16 -3.99
C LEU A 99 -11.06 -0.35 -3.91
N GLY A 100 -12.22 -1.01 -4.02
CA GLY A 100 -13.53 -0.36 -4.04
C GLY A 100 -14.07 0.04 -2.66
N MET A 101 -13.34 -0.25 -1.58
CA MET A 101 -13.73 0.08 -0.21
C MET A 101 -12.92 1.27 0.30
N ARG A 102 -13.52 2.12 1.15
CA ARG A 102 -12.82 3.19 1.88
C ARG A 102 -11.57 2.65 2.59
N ASP A 103 -11.77 1.55 3.32
CA ASP A 103 -10.72 0.85 4.07
C ASP A 103 -10.16 -0.32 3.25
N SER A 104 -9.61 0.06 2.10
CA SER A 104 -9.03 -0.83 1.10
C SER A 104 -7.81 -1.62 1.63
N LEU A 105 -7.36 -2.62 0.88
CA LEU A 105 -6.11 -3.30 1.24
C LEU A 105 -4.91 -2.33 1.25
N PRO A 106 -4.70 -1.46 0.23
CA PRO A 106 -3.68 -0.43 0.28
C PRO A 106 -3.76 0.48 1.51
N PHE A 107 -4.97 0.83 1.97
CA PHE A 107 -5.16 1.60 3.19
C PHE A 107 -4.56 0.89 4.41
N TRP A 108 -4.92 -0.38 4.64
CA TRP A 108 -4.39 -1.12 5.79
C TRP A 108 -2.89 -1.39 5.71
N LEU A 109 -2.35 -1.56 4.50
CA LEU A 109 -0.91 -1.66 4.30
C LEU A 109 -0.21 -0.34 4.64
N ALA A 110 -0.79 0.80 4.27
CA ALA A 110 -0.29 2.12 4.64
C ALA A 110 -0.32 2.34 6.17
N ARG A 111 -1.43 2.00 6.83
CA ARG A 111 -1.55 2.05 8.29
C ARG A 111 -0.52 1.16 8.99
N THR A 112 -0.24 -0.02 8.43
CA THR A 112 0.80 -0.91 8.94
C THR A 112 2.19 -0.28 8.85
N LEU A 113 2.49 0.48 7.79
CA LEU A 113 3.76 1.18 7.62
C LEU A 113 3.91 2.45 8.47
N THR A 114 2.80 3.06 8.90
CA THR A 114 2.81 4.33 9.65
C THR A 114 3.61 4.23 10.95
N SER A 115 4.65 5.06 11.10
CA SER A 115 5.61 5.06 12.20
C SER A 115 5.73 6.46 12.83
N PRO A 116 5.93 6.59 14.15
CA PRO A 116 5.91 7.88 14.83
C PRO A 116 6.96 8.88 14.37
N MET A 117 8.21 8.47 14.13
CA MET A 117 9.30 9.45 13.94
C MET A 117 10.49 9.01 13.09
N THR A 118 10.65 7.72 12.76
CA THR A 118 11.83 7.27 12.01
C THR A 118 11.49 6.27 10.93
N VAL A 119 12.19 6.44 9.81
CA VAL A 119 12.25 5.52 8.68
C VAL A 119 13.01 4.23 9.05
N VAL A 120 13.81 4.27 10.12
CA VAL A 120 14.59 3.12 10.59
C VAL A 120 13.65 2.07 11.17
N ILE A 121 13.55 0.94 10.48
CA ILE A 121 12.78 -0.23 10.92
C ILE A 121 13.69 -1.10 11.78
N ASP A 122 13.52 -1.01 13.10
CA ASP A 122 14.17 -1.92 14.04
C ASP A 122 13.52 -3.32 14.05
N ALA A 123 14.10 -4.25 14.82
CA ALA A 123 13.59 -5.62 14.90
C ALA A 123 12.18 -5.72 15.51
N LYS A 124 11.84 -4.85 16.46
CA LYS A 124 10.53 -4.84 17.12
C LYS A 124 9.46 -4.37 16.14
N ARG A 125 9.75 -3.30 15.40
CA ARG A 125 8.88 -2.73 14.37
C ARG A 125 8.69 -3.70 13.22
N GLU A 126 9.76 -4.35 12.78
CA GLU A 126 9.66 -5.39 11.77
C GLU A 126 8.75 -6.54 12.22
N ALA A 127 8.88 -6.99 13.48
CA ALA A 127 8.03 -8.05 14.03
C ALA A 127 6.55 -7.62 14.05
N GLU A 128 6.27 -6.37 14.42
CA GLU A 128 4.93 -5.78 14.39
C GLU A 128 4.35 -5.73 12.95
N ILE A 129 5.12 -5.21 11.98
CA ILE A 129 4.73 -5.18 10.57
C ILE A 129 4.42 -6.60 10.08
N ARG A 130 5.27 -7.57 10.40
CA ARG A 130 5.06 -8.98 10.04
C ARG A 130 3.80 -9.57 10.68
N HIS A 131 3.50 -9.19 11.91
CA HIS A 131 2.27 -9.60 12.59
C HIS A 131 1.03 -9.10 11.84
N TRP A 132 0.97 -7.80 11.53
CA TRP A 132 -0.14 -7.20 10.79
C TRP A 132 -0.29 -7.76 9.37
N CYS A 133 0.82 -7.96 8.65
CA CYS A 133 0.78 -8.61 7.34
C CYS A 133 0.18 -10.02 7.40
N LYS A 134 0.51 -10.83 8.42
CA LYS A 134 -0.07 -12.17 8.58
C LYS A 134 -1.59 -12.10 8.83
N LEU A 135 -2.06 -11.13 9.61
CA LEU A 135 -3.49 -10.92 9.84
C LEU A 135 -4.23 -10.51 8.56
N LEU A 136 -3.69 -9.53 7.83
CA LEU A 136 -4.25 -9.09 6.54
C LEU A 136 -4.30 -10.23 5.51
N GLN A 137 -3.26 -11.06 5.42
CA GLN A 137 -3.25 -12.23 4.53
C GLN A 137 -4.37 -13.22 4.84
N ARG A 138 -4.61 -13.51 6.13
CA ARG A 138 -5.67 -14.42 6.55
C ARG A 138 -7.05 -13.94 6.11
N MET A 139 -7.29 -12.63 6.15
CA MET A 139 -8.55 -12.04 5.70
C MET A 139 -8.74 -12.17 4.19
N LEU A 140 -7.72 -11.84 3.40
CA LEU A 140 -7.78 -11.96 1.94
C LEU A 140 -8.04 -13.41 1.49
N ILE A 141 -7.43 -14.39 2.17
CA ILE A 141 -7.62 -15.82 1.86
C ILE A 141 -9.02 -16.29 2.22
N ALA A 142 -9.59 -15.80 3.33
CA ALA A 142 -10.86 -16.29 3.83
C ALA A 142 -12.07 -15.82 2.99
N GLY A 143 -11.88 -14.90 2.04
CA GLY A 143 -12.98 -14.28 1.28
C GLY A 143 -14.02 -13.61 2.19
N ARG A 144 -13.67 -13.39 3.46
CA ARG A 144 -14.59 -12.87 4.47
C ARG A 144 -14.74 -11.38 4.20
N PRO A 145 -15.97 -10.84 4.24
CA PRO A 145 -16.15 -9.39 4.33
C PRO A 145 -15.29 -8.93 5.49
N ALA A 146 -14.47 -7.90 5.25
CA ALA A 146 -13.33 -7.53 6.08
C ALA A 146 -13.66 -7.09 7.52
N LEU A 147 -14.89 -7.31 7.99
CA LEU A 147 -15.48 -6.65 9.14
C LEU A 147 -16.46 -7.60 9.86
N SER A 148 -16.04 -8.83 10.17
CA SER A 148 -16.75 -9.56 11.24
C SER A 148 -16.55 -8.78 12.55
N SER A 149 -17.57 -8.68 13.40
CA SER A 149 -17.53 -7.89 14.64
C SER A 149 -16.30 -8.18 15.51
N ASN A 150 -15.83 -9.44 15.55
CA ASN A 150 -14.65 -9.86 16.32
C ASN A 150 -13.31 -9.35 15.76
N THR A 151 -13.28 -8.83 14.53
CA THR A 151 -12.09 -8.26 13.91
C THR A 151 -12.05 -6.74 14.01
N LEU A 152 -13.17 -6.07 14.33
CA LEU A 152 -13.24 -4.60 14.46
C LEU A 152 -12.25 -4.04 15.49
N PRO A 153 -12.10 -4.61 16.71
CA PRO A 153 -11.18 -4.07 17.71
C PRO A 153 -9.71 -4.16 17.27
N LEU A 154 -9.37 -5.14 16.43
CA LEU A 154 -8.01 -5.29 15.90
C LEU A 154 -7.68 -4.19 14.90
N TRP A 155 -8.66 -3.76 14.09
CA TRP A 155 -8.47 -2.71 13.08
C TRP A 155 -8.47 -1.31 13.68
N GLU A 156 -9.19 -1.10 14.78
CA GLU A 156 -9.16 0.15 15.55
C GLU A 156 -7.73 0.52 15.96
N GLY A 157 -6.92 -0.44 16.42
CA GLY A 157 -5.50 -0.18 16.75
C GLY A 157 -4.62 0.23 15.55
N LEU A 158 -4.99 -0.12 14.33
CA LEU A 158 -4.33 0.40 13.12
C LEU A 158 -4.90 1.76 12.67
N ARG A 159 -6.13 2.08 13.07
CA ARG A 159 -6.73 3.41 12.87
C ARG A 159 -6.33 4.41 13.93
N ASP A 160 -5.72 4.00 15.03
CA ASP A 160 -5.23 4.94 16.04
C ASP A 160 -4.21 5.92 15.44
N ALA A 161 -4.02 7.07 16.12
CA ALA A 161 -2.98 8.01 15.75
C ALA A 161 -1.62 7.34 16.02
N ARG A 162 -0.82 7.20 14.97
CA ARG A 162 0.46 6.47 15.04
C ARG A 162 1.66 7.34 14.65
N CYS A 163 1.42 8.56 14.20
CA CYS A 163 2.43 9.57 13.89
C CYS A 163 1.85 10.97 14.00
N GLU A 164 2.70 11.99 13.90
CA GLU A 164 2.31 13.41 13.99
C GLU A 164 1.34 13.81 12.86
N ALA A 165 1.56 13.30 11.64
CA ALA A 165 0.67 13.52 10.50
C ALA A 165 -0.78 13.05 10.77
N ASP A 166 -0.98 12.00 11.56
CA ASP A 166 -2.31 11.53 11.95
C ASP A 166 -3.03 12.46 12.94
N VAL A 167 -2.27 13.30 13.64
CA VAL A 167 -2.79 14.30 14.59
C VAL A 167 -3.11 15.60 13.86
N GLU A 168 -2.31 15.97 12.85
CA GLU A 168 -2.54 17.17 12.03
C GLU A 168 -3.79 17.05 11.15
N ILE A 169 -4.09 15.84 10.65
CA ILE A 169 -5.28 15.61 9.83
C ILE A 169 -6.48 15.18 10.67
N GLY A 170 -7.45 16.08 10.82
CA GLY A 170 -8.79 15.80 11.36
C GLY A 170 -9.71 14.96 10.46
N SER A 171 -10.83 14.51 11.02
CA SER A 171 -11.80 13.63 10.34
C SER A 171 -12.52 14.24 9.14
N GLU A 172 -12.52 15.56 9.05
CA GLU A 172 -13.12 16.40 8.03
C GLU A 172 -12.20 16.65 6.82
N HIS A 173 -10.90 16.37 6.98
CA HIS A 173 -9.90 16.64 5.95
C HIS A 173 -9.82 15.52 4.92
N GLY A 174 -9.86 15.92 3.64
CA GLY A 174 -9.82 15.01 2.49
C GLY A 174 -11.20 14.56 2.00
N VAL A 175 -11.20 13.71 0.99
CA VAL A 175 -12.42 13.26 0.30
C VAL A 175 -12.69 11.77 0.56
N ASP A 176 -13.96 11.38 0.57
CA ASP A 176 -14.36 9.99 0.88
C ASP A 176 -14.18 9.02 -0.29
N ALA A 177 -14.06 9.53 -1.51
CA ALA A 177 -13.89 8.76 -2.73
C ALA A 177 -12.68 9.21 -3.52
N MET A 178 -12.04 8.29 -4.25
CA MET A 178 -10.93 8.62 -5.14
C MET A 178 -11.40 9.63 -6.20
N PRO A 179 -10.65 10.72 -6.46
CA PRO A 179 -11.07 11.77 -7.39
C PRO A 179 -10.90 11.39 -8.87
N TRP A 180 -10.61 10.12 -9.18
CA TRP A 180 -10.42 9.65 -10.55
C TRP A 180 -11.71 9.09 -11.12
N MET A 181 -12.02 9.50 -12.35
CA MET A 181 -13.18 8.97 -13.06
C MET A 181 -13.07 7.45 -13.20
N GLU A 182 -14.21 6.77 -13.00
CA GLU A 182 -14.33 5.31 -13.09
C GLU A 182 -13.43 4.51 -12.14
N TRP A 183 -12.99 5.08 -11.01
CA TRP A 183 -12.23 4.31 -10.01
C TRP A 183 -13.06 3.13 -9.45
N PRO A 184 -12.47 1.92 -9.23
CA PRO A 184 -11.11 1.47 -9.59
C PRO A 184 -10.99 0.91 -11.02
N GLY A 185 -12.03 0.99 -11.84
CA GLY A 185 -12.09 0.53 -13.24
C GLY A 185 -11.02 1.13 -14.15
N CYS A 186 -10.69 2.42 -13.97
CA CYS A 186 -9.67 3.12 -14.73
C CYS A 186 -8.29 2.43 -14.70
N ILE A 187 -8.01 1.64 -13.65
CA ILE A 187 -6.75 0.91 -13.48
C ILE A 187 -6.50 -0.10 -14.61
N ARG A 188 -7.57 -0.62 -15.21
CA ARG A 188 -7.44 -1.67 -16.24
C ARG A 188 -7.02 -1.16 -17.60
N ASN A 189 -7.29 0.11 -17.88
CA ASN A 189 -7.27 0.64 -19.24
C ASN A 189 -6.02 1.46 -19.54
N GLU A 190 -5.26 1.87 -18.51
CA GLU A 190 -4.13 2.78 -18.67
C GLU A 190 -2.82 2.11 -18.23
N GLU A 191 -1.73 2.37 -18.96
CA GLU A 191 -0.37 2.04 -18.52
C GLU A 191 0.13 3.07 -17.50
N THR A 192 -0.69 3.29 -16.48
CA THR A 192 -0.54 4.34 -15.49
C THR A 192 -0.20 3.73 -14.15
N ILE A 193 0.50 4.50 -13.34
CA ILE A 193 0.76 4.21 -11.93
C ILE A 193 -0.07 5.19 -11.13
N TRP A 194 -0.89 4.66 -10.24
CA TRP A 194 -1.76 5.42 -9.38
C TRP A 194 -1.17 5.43 -7.99
N ILE A 195 -0.94 6.61 -7.42
CA ILE A 195 -0.49 6.77 -6.04
C ILE A 195 -1.42 7.72 -5.30
N TRP A 196 -1.65 7.45 -4.02
CA TRP A 196 -2.48 8.31 -3.18
C TRP A 196 -2.11 8.15 -1.72
N ARG A 197 -2.48 9.13 -0.90
CA ARG A 197 -2.39 9.07 0.55
C ARG A 197 -3.78 9.05 1.14
N GLN A 198 -3.95 8.29 2.22
CA GLN A 198 -5.19 8.25 2.99
C GLN A 198 -4.90 8.57 4.44
N SER A 199 -5.73 9.43 5.04
CA SER A 199 -5.67 9.68 6.49
C SER A 199 -6.06 8.45 7.28
N ARG A 200 -5.82 8.43 8.60
CA ARG A 200 -6.32 7.38 9.51
C ARG A 200 -7.84 7.16 9.46
N TYR A 201 -8.58 8.17 9.00
CA TYR A 201 -10.02 8.12 8.78
C TYR A 201 -10.39 7.52 7.42
N GLY A 202 -9.43 7.08 6.60
CA GLY A 202 -9.68 6.51 5.27
C GLY A 202 -10.03 7.53 4.18
N LYS A 203 -9.97 8.83 4.48
CA LYS A 203 -10.18 9.90 3.48
C LYS A 203 -8.94 10.07 2.62
N VAL A 204 -9.11 10.25 1.31
CA VAL A 204 -8.03 10.56 0.38
C VAL A 204 -7.62 12.01 0.60
N ILE A 205 -6.35 12.23 0.92
CA ILE A 205 -5.79 13.56 1.25
C ILE A 205 -4.87 14.08 0.15
N GLU A 206 -4.36 13.18 -0.68
CA GLU A 206 -3.47 13.50 -1.78
C GLU A 206 -3.52 12.36 -2.80
N SER A 207 -3.44 12.67 -4.10
CA SER A 207 -3.42 11.65 -5.16
C SER A 207 -2.66 12.16 -6.37
N GLN A 208 -1.89 11.28 -7.00
CA GLN A 208 -1.17 11.56 -8.24
C GLN A 208 -1.29 10.35 -9.18
N LYS A 209 -1.24 10.61 -10.48
CA LYS A 209 -1.17 9.57 -11.51
C LYS A 209 0.01 9.84 -12.42
N MET A 210 0.68 8.79 -12.87
CA MET A 210 1.96 8.88 -13.55
C MET A 210 1.97 7.90 -14.72
N ASN A 211 2.53 8.29 -15.86
CA ASN A 211 2.71 7.37 -16.99
C ASN A 211 3.87 6.43 -16.70
N ARG A 212 3.73 5.15 -17.04
CA ARG A 212 4.79 4.15 -16.80
C ARG A 212 6.02 4.32 -17.72
N PHE A 213 5.91 5.07 -18.82
CA PHE A 213 6.94 5.15 -19.88
C PHE A 213 7.60 6.51 -20.06
N GLU A 214 7.15 7.52 -19.33
CA GLU A 214 7.90 8.77 -19.12
C GLU A 214 8.81 8.58 -17.91
#